data_AF-U5U2A5-F1
#
_entry.id   AF-U5U2A5-F1
#
_cell.length_a   1.000
_cell.length_b   1.000
_cell.length_c   1.000
_cell.angle_alpha   90.00
_cell.angle_beta   90.00
_cell.angle_gamma   90.00
#
_symmetry.space_group_name_H-M   'P 1'
#
loop_
_entity.id
_entity.type
_entity.pdbx_description
1 polymer ?
#
loop_
_entity_poly.entity_id
_entity_poly.type
_entity_poly.pdbx_seq_one_letter_code
_entity_poly.pdbx_strand_id
1 'polypeptide(L)'
;EFLNKTQRDPRLNEILHPYANTTRAKDLISEYEPNKYNAQRGQLSLDGFLRYLMSEDNPIIAASKIDLCDDMDQPLAHYFINSSHNTYLTGHQLTGKSSVEIYRQCLL
;
A
#
# COMPACT_ATOMS: atom_id res chain seq x y z
N GLU A 1 -8.57 -12.61 16.07
CA GLU A 1 -7.50 -13.63 15.84
C GLU A 1 -6.94 -13.56 14.42
N PHE A 2 -7.78 -13.74 13.40
CA PHE A 2 -7.41 -13.61 11.97
C PHE A 2 -6.49 -12.41 11.68
N LEU A 3 -6.90 -11.19 12.01
CA LEU A 3 -6.10 -9.97 11.78
C LEU A 3 -4.67 -10.06 12.35
N ASN A 4 -4.52 -10.62 13.55
CA ASN A 4 -3.25 -10.66 14.28
C ASN A 4 -2.36 -11.85 13.90
N LYS A 5 -2.95 -12.97 13.47
CA LYS A 5 -2.22 -14.21 13.16
C LYS A 5 -1.97 -14.43 11.67
N THR A 6 -2.89 -14.00 10.80
CA THR A 6 -2.81 -14.30 9.37
C THR A 6 -2.56 -13.06 8.51
N GLN A 7 -3.12 -11.90 8.86
CA GLN A 7 -2.96 -10.67 8.06
C GLN A 7 -1.75 -9.84 8.48
N ARG A 8 -1.32 -9.95 9.73
CA ARG A 8 -0.17 -9.20 10.24
C ARG A 8 1.14 -9.76 9.68
N ASP A 9 2.02 -8.87 9.20
CA ASP A 9 3.42 -9.21 8.91
C ASP A 9 4.16 -9.55 10.23
N PRO A 10 4.67 -10.78 10.40
CA PRO A 10 5.31 -11.22 11.63
C PRO A 10 6.62 -10.50 11.94
N ARG A 11 7.20 -9.77 10.98
CA ARG A 11 8.45 -9.00 11.16
C ARG A 11 8.22 -7.65 11.84
N LEU A 12 6.97 -7.18 11.92
CA LEU A 12 6.65 -5.87 12.47
C LEU A 12 6.72 -5.86 14.00
N ASN A 13 7.41 -4.84 14.53
CA ASN A 13 7.53 -4.61 15.97
C ASN A 13 6.15 -4.34 16.61
N GLU A 14 5.87 -5.00 17.73
CA GLU A 14 4.57 -4.97 18.41
C GLU A 14 4.27 -3.64 19.12
N ILE A 15 5.30 -2.87 19.48
CA ILE A 15 5.14 -1.56 20.13
C ILE A 15 4.83 -0.50 19.07
N LEU A 16 5.58 -0.51 17.97
CA LEU A 16 5.37 0.44 16.86
C LEU A 16 4.09 0.12 16.05
N HIS A 17 3.76 -1.15 15.93
CA HIS A 17 2.55 -1.62 15.26
C HIS A 17 1.76 -2.52 16.22
N PRO A 18 0.87 -1.97 17.04
CA PRO A 18 0.12 -2.76 18.02
C PRO A 18 -0.83 -3.75 17.36
N TYR A 19 -1.18 -4.80 18.11
CA TYR A 19 -2.17 -5.79 17.68
C TYR A 19 -3.58 -5.17 17.59
N ALA A 20 -4.38 -5.66 16.65
CA ALA A 20 -5.79 -5.32 16.59
C ALA A 20 -6.50 -5.82 17.86
N ASN A 21 -7.23 -4.92 18.50
CA ASN A 21 -8.03 -5.20 19.70
C ASN A 21 -9.49 -5.50 19.34
N THR A 22 -10.28 -5.86 20.35
CA THR A 22 -11.70 -6.19 20.19
C THR A 22 -12.53 -4.99 19.71
N THR A 23 -12.17 -3.77 20.09
CA THR A 23 -12.81 -2.55 19.61
C THR A 23 -12.65 -2.40 18.11
N ARG A 24 -11.40 -2.46 17.61
CA ARG A 24 -11.10 -2.38 16.18
C ARG A 24 -11.80 -3.48 15.38
N ALA A 25 -11.85 -4.70 15.91
CA ALA A 25 -12.58 -5.78 15.27
C ALA A 25 -14.08 -5.48 15.14
N LYS A 26 -14.70 -4.87 16.17
CA LYS A 26 -16.11 -4.46 16.12
C LYS A 26 -16.34 -3.31 15.15
N ASP A 27 -15.41 -2.36 15.06
CA ASP A 27 -15.51 -1.23 14.13
C ASP A 27 -15.51 -1.74 12.69
N LEU A 28 -14.57 -2.65 12.34
CA LEU A 28 -14.51 -3.29 11.03
C LEU A 28 -15.80 -4.08 10.72
N ILE A 29 -16.34 -4.81 11.69
CA ILE A 29 -17.61 -5.52 11.50
C ILE A 29 -18.75 -4.53 11.26
N SER A 30 -18.82 -3.43 12.02
CA SER A 30 -19.87 -2.42 11.84
C SER A 30 -19.78 -1.70 10.49
N GLU A 31 -18.58 -1.57 9.95
CA GLU A 31 -18.31 -0.87 8.69
C GLU A 31 -18.61 -1.75 7.48
N TYR A 32 -18.14 -3.00 7.49
CA TYR A 32 -18.20 -3.87 6.32
C TYR A 32 -19.38 -4.84 6.30
N GLU A 33 -20.03 -5.13 7.44
CA GLU A 33 -21.17 -6.05 7.45
C GLU A 33 -22.44 -5.38 6.88
N PRO A 34 -23.02 -5.91 5.78
CA PRO A 34 -24.22 -5.32 5.18
C PRO A 34 -25.47 -5.49 6.05
N ASN A 35 -25.56 -6.57 6.83
CA ASN A 35 -26.71 -6.84 7.69
C ASN A 35 -26.52 -6.23 9.08
N LYS A 36 -27.27 -5.17 9.38
CA LYS A 36 -27.22 -4.46 10.67
C LYS A 36 -27.50 -5.34 11.88
N TYR A 37 -28.32 -6.39 11.73
CA TYR A 37 -28.59 -7.33 12.83
C TYR A 37 -27.34 -8.16 13.18
N ASN A 38 -26.62 -8.64 12.15
CA ASN A 38 -25.36 -9.36 12.34
C ASN A 38 -24.28 -8.43 12.91
N ALA A 39 -24.19 -7.20 12.39
CA ALA A 39 -23.25 -6.19 12.86
C ALA A 39 -23.43 -5.88 14.36
N GLN A 40 -24.68 -5.69 14.82
CA GLN A 40 -25.00 -5.47 16.23
C GLN A 40 -24.61 -6.64 17.13
N ARG A 41 -24.61 -7.87 16.58
CA ARG A 41 -24.16 -9.08 17.29
C ARG A 41 -22.65 -9.33 17.19
N GLY A 42 -21.91 -8.46 16.50
CA GLY A 42 -20.48 -8.65 16.25
C GLY A 42 -20.20 -9.84 15.34
N GLN A 43 -21.09 -10.14 14.40
CA GLN A 43 -20.95 -11.22 13.44
C GLN A 43 -20.65 -10.66 12.05
N LEU A 44 -19.71 -11.30 11.35
CA LEU A 44 -19.34 -10.97 9.98
C LEU A 44 -19.81 -12.11 9.05
N SER A 45 -20.62 -11.77 8.07
CA SER A 45 -21.06 -12.68 7.02
C SER A 45 -19.95 -12.90 5.98
N LEU A 46 -20.15 -13.87 5.09
CA LEU A 46 -19.25 -14.07 3.95
C LEU A 46 -19.14 -12.81 3.08
N ASP A 47 -20.26 -12.13 2.81
CA ASP A 47 -20.26 -10.90 2.01
C ASP A 47 -19.52 -9.77 2.74
N GLY A 48 -19.76 -9.59 4.05
CA GLY A 48 -19.03 -8.61 4.86
C GLY A 48 -17.53 -8.89 4.92
N PHE A 49 -17.14 -10.17 4.99
CA PHE A 49 -15.73 -10.56 4.96
C PHE A 49 -15.07 -10.30 3.59
N LEU A 50 -15.77 -10.59 2.48
CA LEU A 50 -15.28 -10.26 1.15
C LEU A 50 -15.10 -8.75 0.96
N ARG A 51 -16.04 -7.94 1.47
CA ARG A 51 -15.92 -6.47 1.48
C ARG A 51 -14.69 -6.01 2.24
N TYR A 52 -14.43 -6.58 3.43
CA TYR A 52 -13.20 -6.29 4.17
C TYR A 52 -11.94 -6.64 3.36
N LEU A 53 -11.88 -7.82 2.73
CA LEU A 53 -10.70 -8.24 1.97
C LEU A 53 -10.37 -7.32 0.78
N MET A 54 -11.38 -6.70 0.19
CA MET A 54 -11.24 -5.77 -0.94
C MET A 54 -11.19 -4.29 -0.49
N SER A 55 -11.22 -4.02 0.81
CA SER A 55 -11.25 -2.68 1.36
C SER A 55 -9.87 -2.07 1.55
N GLU A 56 -9.85 -0.76 1.76
CA GLU A 56 -8.66 0.01 2.13
C GLU A 56 -8.09 -0.36 3.51
N ASP A 57 -8.82 -1.11 4.34
CA ASP A 57 -8.32 -1.62 5.63
C ASP A 57 -7.49 -2.90 5.50
N ASN A 58 -7.43 -3.50 4.29
CA ASN A 58 -6.61 -4.67 4.00
C ASN A 58 -5.68 -4.44 2.80
N PRO A 59 -4.88 -3.35 2.78
CA PRO A 59 -4.02 -3.06 1.64
C PRO A 59 -2.85 -4.05 1.62
N ILE A 60 -2.44 -4.44 0.42
CA ILE A 60 -1.29 -5.34 0.24
C ILE A 60 0.05 -4.68 0.59
N ILE A 61 0.13 -3.35 0.43
CA ILE A 61 1.30 -2.54 0.75
C ILE A 61 0.93 -1.61 1.90
N ALA A 62 1.79 -1.55 2.92
CA ALA A 62 1.62 -0.61 4.02
C ALA A 62 1.76 0.84 3.51
N ALA A 63 0.86 1.73 3.93
CA ALA A 63 0.87 3.15 3.53
C ALA A 63 2.23 3.83 3.78
N SER A 64 2.91 3.49 4.88
CA SER A 64 4.24 4.00 5.21
C SER A 64 5.31 3.69 4.16
N LYS A 65 5.11 2.70 3.27
CA LYS A 65 6.04 2.38 2.18
C LYS A 65 5.75 3.17 0.90
N ILE A 66 4.60 3.81 0.82
CA ILE A 66 4.19 4.66 -0.30
C ILE A 66 4.54 6.12 0.01
N ASP A 67 4.46 6.50 1.28
CA ASP A 67 4.86 7.83 1.74
C ASP A 67 6.39 8.04 1.67
N LEU A 68 6.80 9.30 1.53
CA LEU A 68 8.20 9.71 1.63
C LEU A 68 8.66 9.62 3.09
N CYS A 69 9.05 8.42 3.51
CA CYS A 69 9.39 8.10 4.90
C CYS A 69 10.89 7.91 5.16
N ASP A 70 11.69 7.86 4.09
CA ASP A 70 13.13 7.66 4.21
C ASP A 70 13.83 8.94 4.67
N ASP A 71 14.96 8.79 5.36
CA ASP A 71 15.80 9.91 5.78
C ASP A 71 16.41 10.58 4.54
N MET A 72 16.07 11.85 4.29
CA MET A 72 16.50 12.64 3.12
C MET A 72 17.67 13.60 3.42
N ASP A 73 18.25 13.55 4.62
CA ASP A 73 19.34 14.44 5.05
C ASP A 73 20.74 13.80 4.89
N GLN A 74 20.84 12.58 4.36
CA GLN A 74 22.11 11.91 4.11
C GLN A 74 22.81 12.48 2.86
N PRO A 75 24.13 12.23 2.69
CA PRO A 75 24.83 12.59 1.46
C PRO A 75 24.25 11.89 0.23
N LEU A 76 24.31 12.55 -0.94
CA LEU A 76 23.72 12.06 -2.20
C LEU A 76 24.15 10.63 -2.59
N ALA A 77 25.39 10.25 -2.28
CA ALA A 77 25.94 8.93 -2.59
C ALA A 77 25.28 7.76 -1.82
N HIS A 78 24.45 8.04 -0.81
CA HIS A 78 23.76 7.04 -0.01
C HIS A 78 22.40 6.63 -0.61
N TYR A 79 21.95 7.30 -1.68
CA TYR A 79 20.65 7.05 -2.29
C TYR A 79 20.79 6.36 -3.64
N PHE A 80 19.86 5.45 -3.92
CA PHE A 80 19.61 5.02 -5.29
C PHE A 80 18.79 6.09 -6.01
N ILE A 81 19.29 6.56 -7.15
CA ILE A 81 18.67 7.63 -7.93
C ILE A 81 18.10 7.04 -9.22
N ASN A 82 16.79 7.19 -9.42
CA ASN A 82 16.16 6.81 -10.68
C ASN A 82 16.78 7.63 -11.82
N SER A 83 17.34 6.94 -12.81
CA SER A 83 18.17 7.54 -13.85
C SER A 83 17.76 7.02 -15.22
N SER A 84 17.74 7.91 -16.21
CA SER A 84 17.42 7.58 -17.60
C SER A 84 18.64 7.81 -18.49
N HIS A 85 18.87 6.92 -19.45
CA HIS A 85 19.96 7.00 -20.42
C HIS A 85 19.39 7.19 -21.82
N ASN A 86 19.99 8.09 -22.61
CA ASN A 86 19.49 8.48 -23.94
C ASN A 86 18.00 8.85 -23.93
N THR A 87 17.57 9.64 -22.95
CA THR A 87 16.16 9.95 -22.67
C THR A 87 15.39 10.46 -23.87
N TYR A 88 16.05 11.19 -24.79
CA TYR A 88 15.45 11.69 -26.02
C TYR A 88 14.95 10.60 -26.98
N LEU A 89 15.49 9.37 -26.92
CA LEU A 89 15.14 8.29 -27.83
C LEU A 89 13.83 7.63 -27.41
N THR A 90 12.88 7.55 -28.34
CA THR A 90 11.58 6.87 -28.11
C THR A 90 11.54 5.47 -28.71
N GLY A 91 12.68 4.92 -29.11
CA GLY A 91 12.74 3.64 -29.83
C GLY A 91 14.17 3.14 -30.04
N HIS A 92 14.41 2.47 -31.17
CA HIS A 92 15.68 1.82 -31.46
C HIS A 92 16.90 2.76 -31.40
N GLN A 93 18.05 2.29 -30.92
CA GLN A 93 19.23 3.13 -30.71
C GLN A 93 19.81 3.72 -32.01
N LEU A 94 19.66 3.02 -33.14
CA LEU A 94 20.23 3.44 -34.44
C LEU A 94 19.22 4.11 -35.37
N THR A 95 17.95 3.76 -35.25
CA THR A 95 16.89 4.13 -36.23
C THR A 95 15.66 4.74 -35.57
N GLY A 96 15.68 4.86 -34.24
CA GLY A 96 14.60 5.45 -33.46
C GLY A 96 14.52 6.96 -33.61
N LYS A 97 13.33 7.49 -33.34
CA LYS A 97 13.09 8.94 -33.37
C LYS A 97 13.50 9.56 -32.04
N SER A 98 13.88 10.82 -32.11
CA SER A 98 14.09 11.67 -30.93
C SER A 98 12.81 12.46 -30.65
N SER A 99 12.48 12.65 -29.37
CA SER A 99 11.35 13.48 -28.96
C SER A 99 11.74 14.39 -27.80
N VAL A 100 11.09 15.56 -27.72
CA VAL A 100 11.16 16.42 -26.52
C VAL A 100 10.17 15.93 -25.46
N GLU A 101 9.04 15.34 -25.89
CA GLU A 101 7.97 14.91 -24.99
C GLU A 101 8.42 13.81 -24.02
N ILE A 102 9.35 12.96 -24.45
CA ILE A 102 9.87 11.87 -23.62
C ILE A 102 10.64 12.37 -22.39
N TYR A 103 11.23 13.57 -22.44
CA TYR A 103 11.81 14.18 -21.24
C TYR A 103 10.73 14.54 -20.22
N ARG A 104 9.55 14.99 -20.67
CA ARG A 104 8.42 15.25 -19.75
C ARG A 104 7.93 13.94 -19.13
N GLN A 105 7.74 12.91 -19.96
CA GLN A 105 7.24 11.62 -19.50
C GLN A 105 8.22 10.90 -18.54
N CYS A 106 9.53 11.05 -18.71
CA CYS A 106 10.50 10.46 -17.79
C CYS A 106 10.62 11.16 -16.43
N LEU A 107 10.15 12.40 -16.32
CA LEU A 107 10.19 13.18 -15.07
C LEU A 107 8.86 13.13 -14.29
N LEU A 108 7.82 12.52 -14.88
CA LEU A 108 6.51 12.29 -14.27
C LEU A 108 6.41 10.86 -13.72
#